data_AF-A0A6B3GCG9-F1
#
_entry.id   AF-A0A6B3GCG9-F1
#
_cell.length_a   1.000
_cell.length_b   1.000
_cell.length_c   1.000
_cell.angle_alpha   90.00
_cell.angle_beta   90.00
_cell.angle_gamma   90.00
#
_symmetry.space_group_name_H-M   'P 1'
#
loop_
_entity.id
_entity.type
_entity.pdbx_description
1 polymer ?
#
loop_
_entity_poly.entity_id
_entity_poly.type
_entity_poly.pdbx_seq_one_letter_code
_entity_poly.pdbx_strand_id
1 'polypeptide(L)'
;MTTTHAHHHAPADLAPEEPQRISVSQLLPDVYKAMVRLDIAARQGLDPVLVELVKIRASQLNQCAFCLDMHSKDALAAGESAERIVQLSAWR
;
A
#
# COMPACT_ATOMS: atom_id res chain seq x y z
N MET A 1 4.71 29.07 -3.88
CA MET A 1 3.49 28.40 -4.38
C MET A 1 3.06 27.40 -3.33
N THR A 2 2.11 27.79 -2.49
CA THR A 2 1.60 27.05 -1.35
C THR A 2 0.69 25.94 -1.86
N THR A 3 1.09 24.68 -1.71
CA THR A 3 0.21 23.55 -2.00
C THR A 3 -0.72 23.33 -0.82
N THR A 4 -1.99 23.70 -1.00
CA THR A 4 -3.09 23.38 -0.10
C THR A 4 -3.23 21.86 0.02
N HIS A 5 -2.92 21.30 1.19
CA HIS A 5 -3.27 19.92 1.52
C HIS A 5 -4.78 19.85 1.72
N ALA A 6 -5.51 19.26 0.77
CA ALA A 6 -6.91 18.95 0.94
C ALA A 6 -7.06 17.82 1.95
N HIS A 7 -7.42 18.15 3.18
CA HIS A 7 -7.77 17.18 4.21
C HIS A 7 -9.04 16.43 3.77
N HIS A 8 -8.92 15.14 3.46
CA HIS A 8 -10.10 14.26 3.42
C HIS A 8 -10.59 14.08 4.85
N HIS A 9 -11.77 14.62 5.14
CA HIS A 9 -12.39 14.51 6.46
C HIS A 9 -12.98 13.11 6.58
N ALA A 10 -12.29 12.22 7.31
CA ALA A 10 -12.87 10.96 7.74
C ALA A 10 -14.12 11.22 8.61
N PRO A 11 -15.14 10.35 8.57
CA PRO A 11 -16.28 10.47 9.48
C PRO A 11 -15.80 10.51 10.94
N ALA A 12 -16.46 11.32 11.77
CA ALA A 12 -16.04 11.71 13.11
C ALA A 12 -15.79 10.56 14.12
N ASP A 13 -16.05 9.32 13.73
CA ASP A 13 -15.91 8.11 14.55
C ASP A 13 -14.70 7.23 14.15
N LEU A 14 -13.94 7.63 13.12
CA LEU A 14 -12.71 6.94 12.72
C LEU A 14 -11.50 7.78 13.13
N ALA A 15 -10.45 7.11 13.63
CA ALA A 15 -9.19 7.77 13.94
C ALA A 15 -8.69 8.51 12.68
N PRO A 16 -8.27 9.79 12.80
CA PRO A 16 -7.80 10.54 11.66
C PRO A 16 -6.55 9.86 11.08
N GLU A 17 -6.52 9.66 9.76
CA GLU A 17 -5.28 9.27 9.10
C GLU A 17 -4.22 10.34 9.39
N GLU A 18 -3.14 9.97 10.08
CA GLU A 18 -2.04 10.90 10.30
C GLU A 18 -1.54 11.40 8.93
N PRO A 19 -1.47 12.72 8.72
CA PRO A 19 -1.04 13.25 7.43
C PRO A 19 0.40 12.80 7.15
N GLN A 20 0.67 12.53 5.87
CA GLN A 20 2.01 12.18 5.41
C GLN A 20 3.05 13.22 5.89
N ARG A 21 4.00 12.77 6.71
CA ARG A 21 5.02 13.67 7.31
C ARG A 21 5.98 14.26 6.28
N ILE A 22 6.33 13.49 5.24
CA ILE A 22 7.24 13.91 4.17
C ILE A 22 6.73 13.39 2.83
N SER A 23 6.62 14.29 1.85
CA SER A 23 6.33 13.93 0.46
C SER A 23 7.60 13.54 -0.30
N VAL A 24 7.92 12.25 -0.29
CA VAL A 24 9.13 11.72 -0.97
C VAL A 24 9.07 11.94 -2.49
N SER A 25 7.89 11.82 -3.10
CA SER A 25 7.71 12.04 -4.54
C SER A 25 7.99 13.48 -4.98
N GLN A 26 7.74 14.45 -4.10
CA GLN A 26 8.04 15.87 -4.33
C GLN A 26 9.48 16.22 -3.97
N LEU A 27 9.99 15.70 -2.85
CA LEU A 27 11.32 16.02 -2.35
C LEU A 27 12.44 15.33 -3.14
N LEU A 28 12.23 14.06 -3.52
CA LEU A 28 13.21 13.19 -4.16
C LEU A 28 12.59 12.43 -5.35
N PRO A 29 12.19 13.12 -6.41
CA PRO A 29 11.41 12.54 -7.52
C PRO A 29 12.12 11.39 -8.23
N ASP A 30 13.44 11.44 -8.36
CA ASP A 30 14.18 10.38 -9.07
C ASP A 30 14.35 9.12 -8.22
N VAL A 31 14.46 9.27 -6.89
CA VAL A 31 14.41 8.14 -5.95
C VAL A 31 13.04 7.46 -6.03
N TYR A 32 11.98 8.26 -6.01
CA TYR A 32 10.62 7.74 -6.14
C TYR A 32 10.41 6.97 -7.46
N LYS A 33 10.85 7.53 -8.59
CA LYS A 33 10.78 6.84 -9.90
C LYS A 33 11.59 5.55 -9.92
N ALA A 34 12.76 5.53 -9.30
CA ALA A 34 13.58 4.31 -9.22
C ALA A 34 12.86 3.19 -8.46
N MET A 35 12.19 3.53 -7.35
CA MET A 35 11.39 2.56 -6.59
C MET A 35 10.20 2.03 -7.39
N VAL A 36 9.51 2.88 -8.16
CA VAL A 36 8.42 2.43 -9.07
C VAL A 36 8.96 1.47 -10.13
N ARG A 37 10.13 1.74 -10.71
CA ARG A 37 10.75 0.84 -11.70
C ARG A 37 11.15 -0.50 -11.10
N LEU A 38 11.68 -0.50 -9.88
CA LEU A 38 11.95 -1.73 -9.14
C LEU A 38 10.68 -2.55 -8.97
N ASP A 39 9.58 -1.91 -8.56
CA ASP A 39 8.29 -2.57 -8.38
C ASP A 39 7.79 -3.23 -9.67
N ILE A 40 7.82 -2.50 -10.79
CA ILE A 40 7.41 -3.02 -12.11
C ILE A 40 8.26 -4.25 -12.49
N ALA A 41 9.58 -4.16 -12.33
CA ALA A 41 10.48 -5.26 -12.67
C ALA A 41 10.27 -6.48 -11.78
N ALA A 42 10.06 -6.29 -10.47
CA ALA A 42 9.90 -7.37 -9.50
C ALA A 42 8.64 -8.22 -9.71
N ARG A 43 7.62 -7.69 -10.40
CA ARG A 43 6.35 -8.38 -10.64
C ARG A 43 6.31 -9.14 -11.98
N GLN A 44 7.34 -9.03 -12.82
CA GLN A 44 7.31 -9.61 -14.16
C GLN A 44 7.19 -11.15 -14.12
N GLY A 45 6.22 -11.68 -14.87
CA GLY A 45 5.99 -13.12 -14.97
C GLY A 45 5.30 -13.77 -13.76
N LEU A 46 4.83 -12.97 -12.80
CA LEU A 46 4.10 -13.45 -11.63
C LEU A 46 2.60 -13.24 -11.77
N ASP A 47 1.81 -14.10 -11.13
CA ASP A 47 0.37 -13.90 -10.95
C ASP A 47 0.13 -12.60 -10.15
N PRO A 48 -0.66 -11.64 -10.68
CA PRO A 48 -1.00 -10.41 -9.97
C PRO A 48 -1.56 -10.62 -8.57
N VAL A 49 -2.38 -11.66 -8.37
CA VAL A 49 -2.96 -11.96 -7.04
C VAL A 49 -1.86 -12.42 -6.08
N LEU A 50 -0.95 -13.28 -6.54
CA LEU A 50 0.19 -13.72 -5.73
C LEU A 50 1.07 -12.53 -5.32
N VAL A 51 1.31 -11.59 -6.23
CA VAL A 51 2.09 -10.37 -5.95
C VAL A 51 1.47 -9.57 -4.80
N GLU A 52 0.16 -9.36 -4.82
CA GLU A 52 -0.51 -8.60 -3.76
C GLU A 52 -0.48 -9.36 -2.42
N LEU A 53 -0.66 -10.67 -2.40
CA LEU A 53 -0.57 -11.47 -1.16
C LEU A 53 0.82 -11.41 -0.52
N VAL A 54 1.88 -11.48 -1.33
CA VAL A 54 3.26 -11.31 -0.85
C VAL A 54 3.44 -9.92 -0.22
N LYS A 55 2.87 -8.88 -0.84
CA LYS A 55 2.98 -7.50 -0.35
C LYS A 55 2.15 -7.24 0.90
N ILE A 56 0.97 -7.82 0.99
CA ILE A 56 0.16 -7.82 2.22
C ILE A 56 0.96 -8.47 3.34
N ARG A 57 1.54 -9.66 3.13
CA ARG A 57 2.31 -10.35 4.17
C ARG A 57 3.55 -9.55 4.59
N ALA A 58 4.30 -9.00 3.64
CA ALA A 58 5.45 -8.14 3.94
C ALA A 58 5.02 -6.88 4.71
N SER A 59 3.87 -6.29 4.38
CA SER A 59 3.33 -5.11 5.06
C SER A 59 2.87 -5.41 6.49
N GLN A 60 2.27 -6.59 6.72
CA GLN A 60 1.93 -7.07 8.07
C GLN A 60 3.18 -7.21 8.95
N LEU A 61 4.24 -7.83 8.44
CA LEU A 61 5.49 -8.02 9.17
C LEU A 61 6.18 -6.68 9.47
N ASN A 62 6.12 -5.72 8.55
CA ASN A 62 6.71 -4.38 8.69
C ASN A 62 5.77 -3.36 9.32
N GLN A 63 4.57 -3.76 9.73
CA GLN A 63 3.56 -2.91 10.37
C GLN A 63 3.24 -1.63 9.57
N CYS A 64 3.23 -1.73 8.24
CA CYS A 64 2.96 -0.59 7.37
C CYS A 64 1.47 -0.50 7.04
N ALA A 65 0.72 0.30 7.81
CA ALA A 65 -0.73 0.46 7.63
C ALA A 65 -1.11 0.96 6.22
N PHE A 66 -0.33 1.91 5.67
CA PHE A 66 -0.54 2.42 4.31
C PHE A 66 -0.43 1.30 3.25
N CYS A 67 0.65 0.53 3.28
CA CYS A 67 0.82 -0.56 2.32
C CYS A 67 -0.21 -1.68 2.54
N LEU A 68 -0.61 -1.95 3.79
CA LEU A 68 -1.62 -2.94 4.09
C LEU A 68 -2.98 -2.56 3.48
N ASP A 69 -3.42 -1.31 3.65
CA ASP A 69 -4.67 -0.82 3.06
C ASP A 69 -4.64 -0.87 1.53
N MET A 70 -3.59 -0.32 0.92
CA MET A 70 -3.42 -0.27 -0.53
C MET A 70 -3.43 -1.68 -1.16
N HIS A 71 -2.56 -2.57 -0.68
CA HIS A 71 -2.42 -3.92 -1.26
C HIS A 71 -3.63 -4.81 -0.98
N SER A 72 -4.34 -4.61 0.14
CA SER A 72 -5.60 -5.34 0.40
C SER A 72 -6.68 -4.93 -0.60
N LYS A 73 -6.81 -3.63 -0.89
CA LYS A 73 -7.76 -3.13 -1.91
C LYS A 73 -7.42 -3.64 -3.30
N ASP A 74 -6.14 -3.62 -3.67
CA ASP A 74 -5.67 -4.13 -4.96
C ASP A 74 -5.92 -5.64 -5.11
N ALA A 75 -5.66 -6.43 -4.06
CA ALA A 75 -5.95 -7.87 -4.05
C ALA A 75 -7.45 -8.17 -4.21
N LEU A 76 -8.30 -7.45 -3.49
CA LEU A 76 -9.76 -7.58 -3.59
C LEU A 76 -10.25 -7.20 -4.99
N ALA A 77 -9.72 -6.13 -5.58
CA ALA A 77 -10.04 -5.71 -6.94
C ALA A 77 -9.58 -6.75 -7.99
N ALA A 78 -8.51 -7.48 -7.71
CA ALA A 78 -8.02 -8.60 -8.52
C ALA A 78 -8.79 -9.91 -8.30
N GLY A 79 -9.82 -9.93 -7.44
CA GLY A 79 -10.69 -11.09 -7.21
C GLY A 79 -10.27 -12.02 -6.07
N GLU A 80 -9.33 -11.61 -5.23
CA GLU A 80 -8.98 -12.36 -4.01
C GLU A 80 -10.10 -12.28 -2.95
N SER A 81 -10.16 -13.27 -2.06
CA SER A 81 -11.13 -13.26 -0.95
C SER A 81 -10.63 -12.51 0.27
N ALA A 82 -11.55 -11.85 0.98
CA ALA A 82 -11.25 -11.19 2.24
C ALA A 82 -10.77 -12.21 3.30
N GLU A 83 -11.34 -13.41 3.30
CA GLU A 83 -10.97 -14.49 4.21
C GLU A 83 -9.49 -14.86 4.08
N ARG A 84 -8.99 -15.02 2.85
CA ARG A 84 -7.59 -15.38 2.61
C ARG A 84 -6.64 -14.25 2.97
N ILE A 85 -7.01 -13.00 2.70
CA ILE A 85 -6.25 -11.81 3.11
C ILE A 85 -6.10 -11.75 4.65
N VAL A 86 -7.19 -11.97 5.39
CA VAL A 86 -7.17 -11.99 6.86
C VAL A 86 -6.29 -13.13 7.40
N GLN A 87 -6.39 -14.30 6.79
CA GLN A 87 -5.63 -15.50 7.19
C GLN A 87 -4.12 -15.40 6.94
N LEU A 88 -3.65 -14.55 6.01
CA LEU A 88 -2.22 -14.37 5.74
C LEU A 88 -1.40 -14.03 6.99
N SER A 89 -2.00 -13.34 7.96
CA SER A 89 -1.33 -12.98 9.21
C SER A 89 -0.86 -14.21 10.01
N ALA A 90 -1.59 -15.33 9.89
CA ALA A 90 -1.34 -16.60 10.56
C ALA A 90 -0.60 -17.64 9.70
N TRP A 91 -0.26 -17.32 8.45
CA TRP A 91 0.45 -18.23 7.54
C TRP A 91 1.93 -18.40 7.96
N ARG A 92 2.43 -19.65 7.89
CA ARG A 92 3.80 -20.08 8.19
C ARG A 92 4.47 -20.67 6.96
#